data_AF-A0A7C9ENF9-F1
#
_entry.id   AF-A0A7C9ENF9-F1
#
_cell.length_a   1.000
_cell.length_b   1.000
_cell.length_c   1.000
_cell.angle_alpha   90.00
_cell.angle_beta   90.00
_cell.angle_gamma   90.00
#
_symmetry.space_group_name_H-M   'P 1'
#
loop_
_entity.id
_entity.type
_entity.pdbx_description
1 polymer ?
#
loop_
_entity_poly.entity_id
_entity_poly.type
_entity_poly.pdbx_seq_one_letter_code
_entity_poly.pdbx_strand_id
1 'polypeptide(L)'
;MCTLLKILAIEQHGDLVSIAFWEGLPEYMRKMAFELHGTQCSMNETVVICHSEPGAWYPPLFDTLPCPPSGNYGDFLAVIGRTMFETDRVNHEHVERCNSMDYVWVPTEFHVSTFVKSGVKASKVVKVVQSVDVEFFDPFKYQSLDLVPLRELVLGKKSRTGGSEKEFVFLSIFKWEYRKGWDVLLRAYLEEFSGADGVALYLLTNPFHT
;
A
#
# COMPACT_ATOMS: atom_id res chain seq x y z
N MET A 1 -29.79 -2.29 5.54
CA MET A 1 -29.46 -1.47 6.72
C MET A 1 -28.73 -2.37 7.70
N CYS A 2 -27.42 -2.54 7.54
CA CYS A 2 -26.58 -3.37 8.41
C CYS A 2 -25.86 -2.41 9.37
N THR A 3 -26.51 -2.04 10.45
CA THR A 3 -25.96 -1.12 11.46
C THR A 3 -25.03 -1.92 12.37
N LEU A 4 -23.81 -2.17 11.90
CA LEU A 4 -22.74 -2.78 12.67
C LEU A 4 -21.50 -1.90 12.59
N LEU A 5 -21.62 -0.65 13.07
CA LEU A 5 -20.45 0.09 13.50
C LEU A 5 -20.07 -0.45 14.88
N LYS A 6 -19.37 -1.58 14.85
CA LYS A 6 -18.56 -2.08 15.95
C LYS A 6 -17.43 -1.08 16.15
N ILE A 7 -17.22 -0.66 17.39
CA ILE A 7 -16.16 0.24 17.83
C ILE A 7 -14.84 -0.11 17.11
N LEU A 8 -14.19 0.88 16.50
CA LEU A 8 -12.91 0.70 15.79
C LEU A 8 -11.81 1.38 16.59
N ALA A 9 -10.73 0.64 16.85
CA ALA A 9 -9.50 1.18 17.42
C ALA A 9 -8.34 0.97 16.43
N ILE A 10 -7.34 1.83 16.52
CA ILE A 10 -6.08 1.70 15.76
C ILE A 10 -4.89 1.77 16.71
N GLU A 11 -3.85 1.02 16.37
CA GLU A 11 -2.54 1.10 17.01
C GLU A 11 -1.48 1.32 15.95
N GLN A 12 -0.41 2.03 16.31
CA GLN A 12 0.73 2.15 15.43
C GLN A 12 1.42 0.78 15.30
N HIS A 13 1.75 0.38 14.08
CA HIS A 13 2.45 -0.87 13.80
C HIS A 13 3.40 -0.68 12.62
N GLY A 14 4.64 -1.15 12.73
CA GLY A 14 5.68 -1.00 11.70
C GLY A 14 6.71 0.11 11.96
N ASP A 15 7.58 0.35 10.97
CA ASP A 15 8.98 0.73 11.23
C ASP A 15 9.33 2.22 11.08
N LEU A 16 8.43 3.07 10.54
CA LEU A 16 8.75 4.46 10.21
C LEU A 16 7.75 5.47 10.77
N VAL A 17 8.27 6.50 11.44
CA VAL A 17 7.53 7.68 11.91
C VAL A 17 7.86 8.86 10.98
N SER A 18 6.84 9.54 10.45
CA SER A 18 7.00 10.76 9.66
C SER A 18 6.14 11.88 10.20
N ILE A 19 6.77 12.79 10.96
CA ILE A 19 6.09 13.96 11.54
C ILE A 19 5.61 14.90 10.43
N ALA A 20 6.43 15.13 9.40
CA ALA A 20 6.05 15.99 8.28
C ALA A 20 4.81 15.47 7.53
N PHE A 21 4.69 14.14 7.34
CA PHE A 21 3.49 13.54 6.77
C PHE A 21 2.28 13.77 7.68
N TRP A 22 2.43 13.49 8.99
CA TRP A 22 1.37 13.70 9.97
C TRP A 22 0.90 15.15 10.04
N GLU A 23 1.83 16.11 10.09
CA GLU A 23 1.54 17.55 10.12
C GLU A 23 0.88 18.03 8.81
N GLY A 24 1.18 17.37 7.69
CA GLY A 24 0.56 17.62 6.38
C GLY A 24 -0.85 17.05 6.22
N LEU A 25 -1.33 16.18 7.12
CA LEU A 25 -2.69 15.66 7.07
C LEU A 25 -3.72 16.74 7.42
N PRO A 26 -4.87 16.77 6.74
CA PRO A 26 -6.01 17.59 7.13
C PRO A 26 -6.42 17.39 8.59
N GLU A 27 -6.84 18.47 9.25
CA GLU A 27 -7.16 18.47 10.68
C GLU A 27 -8.20 17.41 11.07
N TYR A 28 -9.22 17.22 10.23
CA TYR A 28 -10.27 16.22 10.50
C TYR A 28 -9.73 14.78 10.51
N MET A 29 -8.73 14.45 9.66
CA MET A 29 -8.11 13.14 9.65
C MET A 29 -7.27 12.92 10.90
N ARG A 30 -6.50 13.94 11.33
CA ARG A 30 -5.73 13.85 12.58
C ARG A 30 -6.63 13.65 13.78
N LYS A 31 -7.73 14.40 13.86
CA LYS A 31 -8.74 14.26 14.92
C LYS A 31 -9.34 12.84 14.93
N MET A 32 -9.75 12.34 13.76
CA MET A 32 -10.27 10.97 13.64
C MET A 32 -9.24 9.93 14.08
N ALA A 33 -7.98 10.05 13.69
CA ALA A 33 -6.92 9.14 14.12
C ALA A 33 -6.70 9.17 15.65
N PHE A 34 -6.74 10.36 16.28
CA PHE A 34 -6.69 10.46 17.75
C PHE A 34 -7.89 9.79 18.42
N GLU A 35 -9.10 9.97 17.88
CA GLU A 35 -10.32 9.32 18.40
C GLU A 35 -10.21 7.79 18.29
N LEU A 36 -9.77 7.26 17.14
CA LEU A 36 -9.57 5.83 16.94
C LEU A 36 -8.47 5.26 17.84
N HIS A 37 -7.36 5.96 18.03
CA HIS A 37 -6.29 5.50 18.91
C HIS A 37 -6.68 5.55 20.39
N GLY A 38 -7.46 6.55 20.81
CA GLY A 38 -7.98 6.64 22.17
C GLY A 38 -9.12 5.67 22.47
N THR A 39 -9.64 4.97 21.45
CA THR A 39 -10.78 4.07 21.58
C THR A 39 -10.36 2.75 22.25
N GLN A 40 -11.11 2.34 23.28
CA GLN A 40 -10.86 1.10 24.02
C GLN A 40 -11.80 -0.01 23.55
N CYS A 41 -11.24 -1.21 23.37
CA CYS A 41 -11.97 -2.39 22.92
C CYS A 41 -11.77 -3.56 23.89
N SER A 42 -12.83 -4.31 24.20
CA SER A 42 -12.72 -5.53 25.01
C SER A 42 -12.06 -6.65 24.20
N MET A 43 -10.98 -7.25 24.70
CA MET A 43 -10.19 -8.25 23.96
C MET A 43 -11.07 -9.38 23.40
N ASN A 44 -11.87 -10.02 24.26
CA ASN A 44 -12.71 -11.18 23.92
C ASN A 44 -13.87 -10.91 22.94
N GLU A 45 -14.15 -9.64 22.63
CA GLU A 45 -15.19 -9.22 21.67
C GLU A 45 -14.59 -8.56 20.42
N THR A 46 -13.27 -8.48 20.34
CA THR A 46 -12.54 -7.73 19.32
C THR A 46 -11.93 -8.64 18.27
N VAL A 47 -12.07 -8.25 17.01
CA VAL A 47 -11.31 -8.82 15.89
C VAL A 47 -10.08 -7.94 15.66
N VAL A 48 -8.89 -8.53 15.72
CA VAL A 48 -7.63 -7.83 15.47
C VAL A 48 -7.18 -8.08 14.05
N ILE A 49 -6.76 -7.04 13.35
CA ILE A 49 -6.17 -7.13 12.01
C ILE A 49 -4.72 -6.67 12.08
N CYS A 50 -3.79 -7.61 12.03
CA CYS A 50 -2.36 -7.35 11.89
C CYS A 50 -2.02 -7.12 10.43
N HIS A 51 -1.94 -5.85 10.03
CA HIS A 51 -1.68 -5.45 8.64
C HIS A 51 -0.22 -5.10 8.43
N SER A 52 0.59 -6.10 8.10
CA SER A 52 2.04 -5.97 7.83
C SER A 52 2.56 -7.22 7.13
N GLU A 53 3.86 -7.25 6.84
CA GLU A 53 4.53 -8.51 6.52
C GLU A 53 4.56 -9.45 7.76
N PRO A 54 4.62 -10.79 7.60
CA PRO A 54 4.45 -11.72 8.70
C PRO A 54 5.50 -11.65 9.81
N GLY A 55 6.73 -11.24 9.51
CA GLY A 55 7.82 -11.07 10.47
C GLY A 55 7.54 -10.04 11.57
N ALA A 56 6.70 -9.03 11.31
CA ALA A 56 6.26 -8.06 12.31
C ALA A 56 5.20 -8.63 13.29
N TRP A 57 4.66 -9.82 13.04
CA TRP A 57 3.65 -10.42 13.92
C TRP A 57 4.30 -11.15 15.09
N TYR A 58 3.57 -11.24 16.20
CA TYR A 58 4.12 -11.78 17.44
C TYR A 58 4.58 -13.26 17.32
N PRO A 59 5.77 -13.62 17.82
CA PRO A 59 6.83 -12.73 18.29
C PRO A 59 7.52 -12.01 17.11
N PRO A 60 7.66 -10.67 17.13
CA PRO A 60 8.20 -9.94 15.99
C PRO A 60 9.68 -10.23 15.77
N LEU A 61 10.12 -10.18 14.51
CA LEU A 61 11.52 -10.40 14.09
C LEU A 61 12.41 -9.16 14.19
N PHE A 62 11.82 -8.02 14.49
CA PHE A 62 12.47 -6.71 14.61
C PHE A 62 11.70 -5.83 15.60
N ASP A 63 12.25 -4.66 15.91
CA ASP A 63 11.68 -3.74 16.90
C ASP A 63 10.38 -3.13 16.39
N THR A 64 9.26 -3.56 16.96
CA THR A 64 7.92 -3.08 16.63
C THR A 64 6.95 -3.45 17.76
N LEU A 65 5.78 -2.81 17.79
CA LEU A 65 4.73 -3.16 18.75
C LEU A 65 4.17 -4.56 18.43
N PRO A 66 3.82 -5.37 19.45
CA PRO A 66 3.30 -6.70 19.22
C PRO A 66 1.96 -6.62 18.48
N CYS A 67 1.80 -7.47 17.45
CA CYS A 67 0.51 -7.72 16.85
C CYS A 67 0.23 -9.25 16.84
N PRO A 68 -0.85 -9.72 17.51
CA PRO A 68 -1.87 -8.94 18.21
C PRO A 68 -1.34 -8.21 19.47
N PRO A 69 -2.00 -7.14 19.96
CA PRO A 69 -1.46 -6.29 21.03
C PRO A 69 -1.12 -6.99 22.35
N SER A 70 -1.81 -8.08 22.70
CA SER A 70 -1.51 -8.84 23.92
C SER A 70 -0.29 -9.75 23.78
N GLY A 71 0.24 -9.92 22.57
CA GLY A 71 1.23 -10.95 22.27
C GLY A 71 0.68 -12.38 22.37
N ASN A 72 -0.64 -12.56 22.39
CA ASN A 72 -1.24 -13.88 22.41
C ASN A 72 -2.41 -13.96 21.42
N TYR A 73 -2.35 -14.95 20.53
CA TYR A 73 -3.34 -15.16 19.48
C TYR A 73 -4.71 -15.57 20.03
N GLY A 74 -4.77 -16.14 21.23
CA GLY A 74 -6.01 -16.67 21.83
C GLY A 74 -6.84 -15.68 22.65
N ASP A 75 -6.38 -14.45 22.86
CA ASP A 75 -7.08 -13.48 23.74
C ASP A 75 -8.23 -12.74 23.04
N PHE A 76 -8.24 -12.76 21.71
CA PHE A 76 -9.17 -11.99 20.88
C PHE A 76 -10.24 -12.89 20.26
N LEU A 77 -11.36 -12.30 19.84
CA LEU A 77 -12.43 -13.04 19.15
C LEU A 77 -11.93 -13.67 17.84
N ALA A 78 -11.06 -12.96 17.13
CA ALA A 78 -10.28 -13.48 16.02
C ALA A 78 -9.05 -12.60 15.77
N VAL A 79 -7.95 -13.22 15.33
CA VAL A 79 -6.73 -12.53 14.90
C VAL A 79 -6.47 -12.82 13.43
N ILE A 80 -6.39 -11.75 12.64
CA ILE A 80 -6.29 -11.81 11.19
C ILE A 80 -4.95 -11.21 10.75
N GLY A 81 -4.12 -12.00 10.09
CA GLY A 81 -2.93 -11.50 9.40
C GLY A 81 -3.32 -11.00 8.02
N ARG A 82 -3.29 -9.68 7.78
CA ARG A 82 -3.46 -9.12 6.43
C ARG A 82 -2.09 -8.83 5.84
N THR A 83 -1.75 -9.51 4.77
CA THR A 83 -0.39 -9.43 4.22
C THR A 83 -0.35 -9.66 2.71
N MET A 84 0.79 -9.32 2.12
CA MET A 84 1.13 -9.60 0.74
C MET A 84 2.64 -9.77 0.63
N PHE A 85 3.08 -10.50 -0.40
CA PHE A 85 4.49 -10.68 -0.67
C PHE A 85 4.69 -10.81 -2.17
N GLU A 86 5.51 -9.96 -2.77
CA GLU A 86 5.69 -9.89 -4.22
C GLU A 86 6.75 -10.88 -4.74
N THR A 87 6.86 -12.05 -4.12
CA THR A 87 7.73 -13.15 -4.57
C THR A 87 6.90 -14.43 -4.75
N ASP A 88 7.52 -15.47 -5.32
CA ASP A 88 6.85 -16.74 -5.60
C ASP A 88 6.76 -17.69 -4.39
N ARG A 89 7.34 -17.30 -3.24
CA ARG A 89 7.39 -18.10 -2.00
C ARG A 89 7.42 -17.25 -0.74
N VAL A 90 6.87 -17.79 0.32
CA VAL A 90 6.99 -17.28 1.69
C VAL A 90 7.96 -18.19 2.45
N ASN A 91 8.85 -17.62 3.27
CA ASN A 91 9.82 -18.42 4.03
C ASN A 91 9.12 -19.23 5.14
N HIS A 92 9.80 -20.25 5.68
CA HIS A 92 9.22 -21.15 6.69
C HIS A 92 8.74 -20.40 7.93
N GLU A 93 9.51 -19.42 8.39
CA GLU A 93 9.23 -18.65 9.60
C GLU A 93 7.97 -17.78 9.46
N HIS A 94 7.74 -17.22 8.27
CA HIS A 94 6.54 -16.48 7.91
C HIS A 94 5.34 -17.42 7.76
N VAL A 95 5.55 -18.65 7.26
CA VAL A 95 4.49 -19.68 7.18
C VAL A 95 4.01 -20.08 8.56
N GLU A 96 4.91 -20.27 9.52
CA GLU A 96 4.56 -20.57 10.92
C GLU A 96 3.69 -19.46 11.52
N ARG A 97 4.10 -18.19 11.38
CA ARG A 97 3.31 -17.03 11.85
C ARG A 97 1.95 -16.93 11.16
N CYS A 98 1.89 -17.11 9.84
CA CYS A 98 0.63 -17.19 9.10
C CYS A 98 -0.30 -18.27 9.66
N ASN A 99 0.25 -19.43 10.03
CA ASN A 99 -0.53 -20.56 10.53
C ASN A 99 -0.99 -20.38 12.00
N SER A 100 -0.40 -19.44 12.74
CA SER A 100 -0.83 -19.03 14.09
C SER A 100 -2.03 -18.08 14.08
N MET A 101 -2.25 -17.33 12.99
CA MET A 101 -3.42 -16.48 12.79
C MET A 101 -4.70 -17.31 12.64
N ASP A 102 -5.88 -16.79 12.97
CA ASP A 102 -7.16 -17.43 12.64
C ASP A 102 -7.38 -17.46 11.13
N TYR A 103 -7.16 -16.29 10.50
CA TYR A 103 -7.25 -16.08 9.06
C TYR A 103 -6.05 -15.32 8.52
N VAL A 104 -5.71 -15.57 7.27
CA VAL A 104 -4.67 -14.85 6.52
C VAL A 104 -5.34 -14.21 5.31
N TRP A 105 -5.41 -12.90 5.29
CA TRP A 105 -5.99 -12.13 4.20
C TRP A 105 -4.92 -11.73 3.20
N VAL A 106 -5.10 -12.14 1.94
CA VAL A 106 -4.18 -11.84 0.84
C VAL A 106 -4.93 -11.18 -0.33
N PRO A 107 -4.29 -10.31 -1.13
CA PRO A 107 -5.03 -9.45 -2.04
C PRO A 107 -5.40 -10.06 -3.39
N THR A 108 -4.74 -11.14 -3.82
CA THR A 108 -4.92 -11.71 -5.17
C THR A 108 -4.85 -13.23 -5.17
N GLU A 109 -5.35 -13.87 -6.25
CA GLU A 109 -5.22 -15.31 -6.47
C GLU A 109 -3.76 -15.79 -6.56
N PHE A 110 -2.87 -14.93 -7.06
CA PHE A 110 -1.43 -15.21 -7.04
C PHE A 110 -0.96 -15.44 -5.60
N HIS A 111 -1.31 -14.53 -4.68
CA HIS A 111 -0.94 -14.69 -3.27
C HIS A 111 -1.61 -15.89 -2.62
N VAL A 112 -2.88 -16.18 -2.93
CA VAL A 112 -3.56 -17.40 -2.44
C VAL A 112 -2.75 -18.62 -2.84
N SER A 113 -2.42 -18.77 -4.13
CA SER A 113 -1.63 -19.89 -4.61
C SER A 113 -0.24 -19.94 -4.00
N THR A 114 0.47 -18.81 -3.91
CA THR A 114 1.84 -18.73 -3.41
C THR A 114 1.92 -19.10 -1.93
N PHE A 115 1.02 -18.58 -1.09
CA PHE A 115 1.01 -18.85 0.34
C PHE A 115 0.66 -20.31 0.63
N VAL A 116 -0.35 -20.86 -0.04
CA VAL A 116 -0.72 -22.28 0.11
C VAL A 116 0.41 -23.20 -0.35
N LYS A 117 1.03 -22.93 -1.50
CA LYS A 117 2.18 -23.71 -1.99
C LYS A 117 3.41 -23.61 -1.08
N SER A 118 3.54 -22.52 -0.33
CA SER A 118 4.63 -22.32 0.65
C SER A 118 4.37 -23.05 1.98
N GLY A 119 3.14 -23.52 2.24
CA GLY A 119 2.79 -24.28 3.44
C GLY A 119 1.78 -23.61 4.38
N VAL A 120 1.23 -22.46 4.01
CA VAL A 120 0.11 -21.86 4.77
C VAL A 120 -1.15 -22.70 4.56
N LYS A 121 -1.85 -23.02 5.65
CA LYS A 121 -3.07 -23.85 5.60
C LYS A 121 -4.12 -23.17 4.74
N ALA A 122 -4.54 -23.85 3.66
CA ALA A 122 -5.53 -23.32 2.72
C ALA A 122 -6.85 -22.89 3.39
N SER A 123 -7.26 -23.57 4.47
CA SER A 123 -8.46 -23.22 5.25
C SER A 123 -8.38 -21.87 5.96
N LYS A 124 -7.19 -21.28 6.11
CA LYS A 124 -6.97 -19.97 6.74
C LYS A 124 -6.87 -18.85 5.72
N VAL A 125 -6.52 -19.15 4.47
CA VAL A 125 -6.24 -18.12 3.46
C VAL A 125 -7.55 -17.61 2.83
N VAL A 126 -7.76 -16.31 2.90
CA VAL A 126 -8.93 -15.63 2.34
C VAL A 126 -8.47 -14.53 1.39
N LYS A 127 -9.02 -14.50 0.17
CA LYS A 127 -8.76 -13.41 -0.78
C LYS A 127 -9.58 -12.18 -0.41
N VAL A 128 -8.90 -11.11 -0.01
CA VAL A 128 -9.49 -9.79 0.28
C VAL A 128 -8.72 -8.72 -0.50
N VAL A 129 -9.32 -8.24 -1.58
CA VAL A 129 -8.70 -7.26 -2.49
C VAL A 129 -8.46 -5.92 -1.76
N GLN A 130 -7.40 -5.22 -2.16
CA GLN A 130 -7.14 -3.85 -1.69
C GLN A 130 -8.08 -2.87 -2.39
N SER A 131 -9.03 -2.32 -1.65
CA SER A 131 -9.96 -1.31 -2.14
C SER A 131 -9.32 0.08 -2.15
N VAL A 132 -9.86 0.95 -3.01
CA VAL A 132 -9.61 2.39 -2.99
C VAL A 132 -10.90 3.12 -2.64
N ASP A 133 -10.78 4.30 -2.03
CA ASP A 133 -11.93 5.17 -1.78
C ASP A 133 -12.36 5.84 -3.10
N VAL A 134 -13.41 5.31 -3.71
CA VAL A 134 -13.92 5.79 -5.01
C VAL A 134 -14.57 7.17 -4.91
N GLU A 135 -14.97 7.60 -3.71
CA GLU A 135 -15.52 8.93 -3.48
C GLU A 135 -14.40 9.96 -3.35
N PHE A 136 -13.30 9.60 -2.68
CA PHE A 136 -12.11 10.43 -2.60
C PHE A 136 -11.34 10.49 -3.93
N PHE A 137 -11.30 9.41 -4.71
CA PHE A 137 -10.61 9.37 -6.01
C PHE A 137 -11.54 9.64 -7.20
N ASP A 138 -12.64 10.37 -6.98
CA ASP A 138 -13.58 10.76 -8.04
C ASP A 138 -12.95 11.86 -8.92
N PRO A 139 -12.70 11.61 -10.23
CA PRO A 139 -12.06 12.58 -11.11
C PRO A 139 -12.88 13.86 -11.32
N PHE A 140 -14.18 13.86 -11.02
CA PHE A 140 -15.04 15.04 -11.16
C PHE A 140 -15.00 15.98 -9.95
N LYS A 141 -14.42 15.55 -8.82
CA LYS A 141 -14.29 16.37 -7.60
C LYS A 141 -13.04 17.24 -7.57
N TYR A 142 -12.07 16.98 -8.44
CA TYR A 142 -10.77 17.66 -8.43
C TYR A 142 -10.50 18.39 -9.74
N GLN A 143 -9.89 19.57 -9.62
CA GLN A 143 -9.33 20.25 -10.77
C GLN A 143 -8.08 19.51 -11.24
N SER A 144 -7.97 19.25 -12.55
CA SER A 144 -6.78 18.64 -13.13
C SER A 144 -5.54 19.51 -12.85
N LEU A 145 -4.48 18.88 -12.35
CA LEU A 145 -3.20 19.54 -12.10
C LEU A 145 -2.48 19.79 -13.43
N ASP A 146 -2.13 21.05 -13.70
CA ASP A 146 -1.24 21.36 -14.82
C ASP A 146 0.19 20.96 -14.47
N LEU A 147 0.70 19.94 -15.18
CA LEU A 147 2.04 19.41 -14.97
C LEU A 147 3.11 20.21 -15.73
N VAL A 148 2.72 21.07 -16.68
CA VAL A 148 3.68 21.83 -17.52
C VAL A 148 4.59 22.75 -16.70
N PRO A 149 4.10 23.49 -15.68
CA PRO A 149 4.96 24.33 -14.84
C PRO A 149 5.82 23.53 -13.85
N LEU A 150 5.42 22.30 -13.53
CA LEU A 150 6.05 21.47 -12.51
C LEU A 150 7.13 20.52 -13.06
N ARG A 151 7.23 20.39 -14.38
CA ARG A 151 8.15 19.45 -15.03
C ARG A 151 9.55 20.02 -15.17
N GLU A 152 10.53 19.16 -14.96
CA GLU A 152 11.91 19.37 -15.38
C GLU A 152 12.18 18.49 -16.61
N LEU A 153 12.69 19.08 -17.70
CA LEU A 153 13.00 18.34 -18.91
C LEU A 153 14.33 17.60 -18.71
N VAL A 154 14.27 16.28 -18.62
CA VAL A 154 15.46 15.41 -18.53
C VAL A 154 16.01 15.05 -19.91
N LEU A 155 15.13 14.63 -20.83
CA LEU A 155 15.49 14.17 -22.17
C LEU A 155 14.50 14.67 -23.22
N GLY A 156 15.00 14.98 -24.42
CA GLY A 156 14.19 15.45 -25.55
C GLY A 156 14.36 16.96 -25.78
N LYS A 157 13.42 17.56 -26.50
CA LYS A 157 13.41 19.00 -26.78
C LYS A 157 12.17 19.61 -26.16
N LYS A 158 12.32 20.83 -25.59
CA LYS A 158 11.15 21.64 -25.23
C LYS A 158 10.36 21.89 -26.52
N SER A 159 9.07 21.58 -26.51
CA SER A 159 8.19 21.89 -27.64
C SER A 159 8.33 23.38 -27.99
N ARG A 160 8.75 23.65 -29.23
CA ARG A 160 9.07 25.01 -29.71
C ARG A 160 7.81 25.80 -30.09
N THR A 161 6.67 25.14 -30.16
CA THR A 161 5.39 25.74 -30.51
C THR A 161 4.65 26.09 -29.24
N GLY A 162 4.63 27.37 -28.88
CA GLY A 162 3.72 27.93 -27.87
C GLY A 162 2.25 27.90 -28.30
N GLY A 163 1.80 26.88 -29.04
CA GLY A 163 0.44 26.81 -29.56
C GLY A 163 0.12 25.53 -30.34
N SER A 164 -0.93 24.87 -29.87
CA SER A 164 -1.96 24.12 -30.64
C SER A 164 -1.94 22.60 -30.76
N GLU A 165 -0.86 21.87 -30.51
CA GLU A 165 -0.95 20.40 -30.43
C GLU A 165 -0.90 19.91 -28.98
N LYS A 166 -2.00 19.30 -28.52
CA LYS A 166 -2.07 18.67 -27.21
C LYS A 166 -1.17 17.44 -27.24
N GLU A 167 -0.06 17.48 -26.51
CA GLU A 167 0.78 16.30 -26.30
C GLU A 167 -0.02 15.22 -25.53
N PHE A 168 0.05 13.97 -25.96
CA PHE A 168 -0.46 12.86 -25.15
C PHE A 168 0.56 12.54 -24.05
N VAL A 169 0.12 12.58 -22.79
CA VAL A 169 1.00 12.40 -21.64
C VAL A 169 0.84 11.00 -21.05
N PHE A 170 1.93 10.25 -21.04
CA PHE A 170 2.10 9.07 -20.21
C PHE A 170 2.60 9.50 -18.84
N LEU A 171 1.86 9.18 -17.78
CA LEU A 171 2.28 9.47 -16.39
C LEU A 171 2.61 8.15 -15.68
N SER A 172 3.80 8.09 -15.09
CA SER A 172 4.23 6.98 -14.25
C SER A 172 4.71 7.49 -12.89
N ILE A 173 4.19 6.89 -11.82
CA ILE A 173 4.46 7.28 -10.43
C ILE A 173 5.01 6.08 -9.67
N PHE A 174 6.26 6.15 -9.21
CA PHE A 174 6.90 5.03 -8.50
C PHE A 174 8.10 5.47 -7.66
N LYS A 175 8.49 4.64 -6.68
CA LYS A 175 9.79 4.79 -5.99
C LYS A 175 10.92 4.43 -6.95
N TRP A 176 12.02 5.16 -6.96
CA TRP A 176 13.15 4.92 -7.87
C TRP A 176 13.96 3.67 -7.48
N GLU A 177 13.40 2.49 -7.76
CA GLU A 177 13.98 1.18 -7.44
C GLU A 177 13.84 0.23 -8.64
N TYR A 178 14.78 -0.70 -8.79
CA TYR A 178 14.83 -1.61 -9.95
C TYR A 178 13.54 -2.44 -10.12
N ARG A 179 12.94 -2.88 -9.01
CA ARG A 179 11.69 -3.66 -9.00
C ARG A 179 10.49 -2.91 -9.60
N LYS A 180 10.56 -1.57 -9.73
CA LYS A 180 9.53 -0.77 -10.40
C LYS A 180 9.69 -0.74 -11.92
N GLY A 181 10.74 -1.36 -12.46
CA GLY A 181 10.92 -1.56 -13.91
C GLY A 181 11.11 -0.26 -14.68
N TRP A 182 11.72 0.75 -14.06
CA TRP A 182 11.96 2.04 -14.69
C TRP A 182 12.84 1.92 -15.94
N ASP A 183 13.77 0.97 -15.94
CA ASP A 183 14.68 0.68 -17.06
C ASP A 183 13.92 0.06 -18.25
N VAL A 184 13.00 -0.87 -17.98
CA VAL A 184 12.11 -1.47 -18.98
C VAL A 184 11.16 -0.41 -19.55
N LEU A 185 10.55 0.41 -18.70
CA LEU A 185 9.65 1.49 -19.11
C LEU A 185 10.37 2.50 -20.02
N LEU A 186 11.53 3.00 -19.60
CA LEU A 186 12.30 3.97 -20.38
C LEU A 186 12.77 3.39 -21.71
N ARG A 187 13.26 2.15 -21.71
CA ARG A 187 13.67 1.46 -22.94
C ARG A 187 12.50 1.37 -23.92
N ALA A 188 11.38 0.81 -23.49
CA ALA A 188 10.21 0.64 -24.34
C ALA A 188 9.70 1.98 -24.89
N TYR A 189 9.66 3.02 -24.05
CA TYR A 189 9.24 4.35 -24.49
C TYR A 189 10.17 4.95 -25.54
N LEU A 190 11.49 4.84 -25.36
CA LEU A 190 12.49 5.39 -26.30
C LEU A 190 12.65 4.57 -27.58
N GLU A 191 12.31 3.28 -27.53
CA GLU A 191 12.28 2.40 -28.71
C GLU A 191 11.01 2.64 -29.55
N GLU A 192 9.87 2.90 -28.90
CA GLU A 192 8.59 3.12 -29.58
C GLU A 192 8.41 4.55 -30.10
N PHE A 193 8.80 5.57 -29.31
CA PHE A 193 8.47 6.96 -29.59
C PHE A 193 9.69 7.84 -29.90
N SER A 194 9.45 8.81 -30.78
CA SER A 194 10.37 9.85 -31.19
C SER A 194 9.82 11.25 -30.84
N GLY A 195 10.64 12.28 -31.06
CA GLY A 195 10.21 13.67 -30.87
C GLY A 195 9.15 14.16 -31.87
N ALA A 196 8.76 13.34 -32.86
CA ALA A 196 7.73 13.67 -33.86
C ALA A 196 6.34 13.15 -33.46
N ASP A 197 6.22 12.26 -32.47
CA ASP A 197 4.98 11.56 -32.16
C ASP A 197 4.00 12.34 -31.29
N GLY A 198 4.38 13.56 -30.85
CA GLY A 198 3.50 14.40 -30.04
C GLY A 198 3.16 13.79 -28.67
N VAL A 199 4.07 13.01 -28.09
CA VAL A 199 3.89 12.36 -26.79
C VAL A 199 4.97 12.77 -25.78
N ALA A 200 4.63 12.68 -24.50
CA ALA A 200 5.57 12.93 -23.41
C ALA A 200 5.41 11.90 -22.28
N LEU A 201 6.54 11.45 -21.71
CA LEU A 201 6.59 10.60 -20.52
C LEU A 201 6.97 11.44 -19.30
N TYR A 202 6.07 11.48 -18.32
CA TYR A 202 6.26 12.14 -17.04
C TYR A 202 6.52 11.10 -15.97
N LEU A 203 7.61 11.27 -15.23
CA LEU A 203 8.01 10.41 -14.13
C LEU A 203 7.93 11.19 -12.84
N LEU A 204 7.02 10.80 -11.95
CA LEU A 204 7.02 11.30 -10.56
C LEU A 204 7.64 10.25 -9.67
N THR A 205 8.82 10.56 -9.14
CA THR A 205 9.65 9.56 -8.45
C THR A 205 10.05 10.03 -7.08
N ASN A 206 10.03 9.11 -6.11
CA ASN A 206 10.58 9.34 -4.77
C ASN A 206 11.83 8.48 -4.59
N PRO A 207 12.84 8.95 -3.81
CA PRO A 207 14.01 8.14 -3.51
C PRO A 207 13.63 6.84 -2.78
N PHE A 208 14.48 5.83 -2.92
CA PHE A 208 14.38 4.57 -2.20
C PHE A 208 15.27 4.62 -0.94
N HIS A 209 14.68 4.43 0.24
CA HIS A 209 15.36 4.46 1.56
C HIS A 209 16.31 5.65 1.77
N THR A 210 15.80 6.87 1.62
CA THR A 210 16.41 8.08 2.19
C THR A 210 15.59 8.57 3.36
#